data_AF-A0A935P9E3-F1
#
_entry.id   AF-A0A935P9E3-F1
#
_cell.length_a   1.000
_cell.length_b   1.000
_cell.length_c   1.000
_cell.angle_alpha   90.00
_cell.angle_beta   90.00
_cell.angle_gamma   90.00
#
_symmetry.space_group_name_H-M   'P 1'
#
loop_
_entity.id
_entity.type
_entity.pdbx_description
1 polymer ?
#
loop_
_entity_poly.entity_id
_entity_poly.type
_entity_poly.pdbx_seq_one_letter_code
_entity_poly.pdbx_strand_id
1 'polypeptide(L)'
;MNWILSALGLKPVSEPLVWLQRRETWAGDLKANLIRVSALFVFGVNEMFIFYFLKGVSASFHRSSLLLVAIWFGAAVAHQMALKNHWLPRSGSVLMVACDVFLLTRLILAGGGLGSSLVGVYFLIVALSALRLNPKFVLVSTGLCVWGYLAVLGSSPRPIGDIAPLSVRATITVLCLLFQGAILSHGIGRVMDLMKKSQTGSSNV
;
A
#
# COMPACT_ATOMS: atom_id res chain seq x y z
N MET A 1 23.73 -6.86 -27.03
CA MET A 1 23.51 -8.32 -27.19
C MET A 1 22.44 -8.66 -28.24
N ASN A 2 21.40 -7.83 -28.44
CA ASN A 2 20.32 -8.12 -29.40
C ASN A 2 20.71 -8.05 -30.89
N TRP A 3 21.75 -7.30 -31.27
CA TRP A 3 22.15 -7.15 -32.69
C TRP A 3 22.76 -8.43 -33.28
N ILE A 4 23.52 -9.20 -32.48
CA ILE A 4 24.12 -10.47 -32.90
C ILE A 4 23.04 -11.53 -33.15
N LEU A 5 22.00 -11.56 -32.33
CA LEU A 5 20.85 -12.46 -32.52
C LEU A 5 20.05 -12.12 -33.77
N SER A 6 19.89 -10.83 -34.09
CA SER A 6 19.23 -10.41 -35.33
C SER A 6 20.02 -10.78 -36.59
N ALA A 7 21.36 -10.74 -36.53
CA ALA A 7 22.23 -11.14 -37.63
C ALA A 7 22.21 -12.66 -37.88
N LEU A 8 21.86 -13.46 -36.87
CA LEU A 8 21.75 -14.92 -36.96
C LEU A 8 20.34 -15.41 -37.34
N GLY A 9 19.39 -14.51 -37.62
CA GLY A 9 18.00 -14.89 -37.92
C GLY A 9 17.26 -15.55 -36.74
N LEU A 10 17.85 -15.53 -35.54
CA LEU A 10 17.26 -16.11 -34.34
C LEU A 10 16.27 -15.10 -33.76
N LYS A 11 14.97 -15.44 -33.81
CA LYS A 11 13.95 -14.65 -33.11
C LYS A 11 14.28 -14.63 -31.61
N PRO A 12 14.28 -13.46 -30.95
CA PRO A 12 14.47 -13.40 -29.51
C PRO A 12 13.43 -14.30 -28.85
N VAL A 13 13.87 -15.22 -28.00
CA VAL A 13 12.97 -16.09 -27.24
C VAL A 13 12.05 -15.18 -26.43
N SER A 14 10.78 -15.11 -26.81
CA SER A 14 9.78 -14.33 -26.08
C SER A 14 9.71 -14.89 -24.67
N GLU A 15 10.11 -14.11 -23.67
CA GLU A 15 9.97 -14.53 -22.27
C GLU A 15 8.50 -14.92 -22.01
N PRO A 16 8.23 -16.07 -21.36
CA PRO A 16 6.86 -16.45 -21.05
C PRO A 16 6.16 -15.34 -20.26
N LEU A 17 4.92 -15.01 -20.60
CA LEU A 17 4.10 -13.96 -19.95
C LEU A 17 4.16 -13.99 -18.41
N VAL A 18 4.26 -15.19 -17.83
CA VAL A 18 4.35 -15.41 -16.39
C VAL A 18 5.61 -14.79 -15.78
N TRP A 19 6.74 -14.81 -16.49
CA TRP A 19 8.00 -14.23 -16.04
C TRP A 19 7.97 -12.71 -16.10
N LEU A 20 7.43 -12.15 -17.19
CA LEU A 20 7.23 -10.70 -17.31
C LEU A 20 6.32 -10.17 -16.20
N GLN A 21 5.17 -10.82 -15.97
CA GLN A 21 4.25 -10.43 -14.90
C GLN A 21 4.90 -10.54 -13.52
N ARG A 22 5.73 -11.56 -13.28
CA ARG A 22 6.47 -11.72 -12.03
C ARG A 22 7.48 -10.59 -11.84
N ARG A 23 8.24 -10.25 -12.88
CA ARG A 23 9.24 -9.17 -12.86
C ARG A 23 8.60 -7.81 -12.61
N GLU A 24 7.48 -7.53 -13.27
CA GLU A 24 6.70 -6.31 -13.05
C GLU A 24 6.11 -6.24 -11.63
N THR A 25 5.58 -7.36 -11.11
CA THR A 25 5.09 -7.42 -9.72
C THR A 25 6.22 -7.12 -8.73
N TRP A 26 7.41 -7.70 -8.97
CA TRP A 26 8.59 -7.49 -8.12
C TRP A 26 9.10 -6.04 -8.16
N ALA A 27 9.15 -5.45 -9.35
CA ALA A 27 9.51 -4.05 -9.51
C ALA A 27 8.48 -3.12 -8.84
N GLY A 28 7.20 -3.46 -8.93
CA GLY A 28 6.11 -2.79 -8.23
C GLY A 28 6.27 -2.87 -6.71
N ASP A 29 6.62 -4.04 -6.18
CA ASP A 29 6.87 -4.23 -4.75
C ASP A 29 8.05 -3.39 -4.23
N LEU A 30 9.16 -3.34 -4.98
CA LEU A 30 10.32 -2.51 -4.65
C LEU A 30 9.95 -1.02 -4.63
N LYS A 31 9.21 -0.54 -5.64
CA LYS A 31 8.76 0.87 -5.73
C LYS A 31 7.79 1.21 -4.60
N ALA A 32 6.80 0.36 -4.35
CA ALA A 32 5.83 0.57 -3.27
C ALA A 32 6.51 0.62 -1.90
N ASN A 33 7.48 -0.28 -1.66
CA ASN A 33 8.20 -0.28 -0.39
C ASN A 33 9.15 0.91 -0.24
N LEU A 34 9.75 1.40 -1.34
CA LEU A 34 10.52 2.66 -1.30
C LEU A 34 9.64 3.84 -0.89
N ILE A 35 8.45 3.97 -1.50
CA ILE A 35 7.50 5.04 -1.14
C ILE A 35 7.07 4.92 0.33
N ARG A 36 6.84 3.69 0.81
CA ARG A 36 6.52 3.41 2.23
C ARG A 36 7.61 3.91 3.16
N VAL A 37 8.87 3.52 2.92
CA VAL A 37 10.02 3.94 3.73
C VAL A 37 10.16 5.47 3.74
N SER A 38 10.04 6.11 2.58
CA SER A 38 10.08 7.57 2.47
C SER A 38 8.93 8.23 3.24
N ALA A 39 7.71 7.72 3.13
CA ALA A 39 6.55 8.24 3.84
C ALA A 39 6.70 8.11 5.36
N LEU A 40 7.20 6.97 5.86
CA LEU A 40 7.48 6.76 7.27
C LEU A 40 8.58 7.68 7.79
N PHE A 41 9.63 7.90 6.99
CA PHE A 41 10.68 8.84 7.33
C PHE A 41 10.15 10.28 7.45
N VAL A 42 9.40 10.74 6.44
CA VAL A 42 8.77 12.07 6.45
C VAL A 42 7.80 12.21 7.64
N PHE A 43 7.00 11.18 7.91
CA PHE A 43 6.09 11.17 9.05
C PHE A 43 6.86 11.28 10.38
N GLY A 44 7.93 10.50 10.56
CA GLY A 44 8.74 10.54 11.78
C GLY A 44 9.40 11.90 11.99
N VAL A 45 9.97 12.51 10.94
CA VAL A 45 10.57 13.85 11.03
C VAL A 45 9.51 14.90 11.38
N ASN A 46 8.35 14.85 10.73
CA ASN A 46 7.24 15.76 11.01
C ASN A 46 6.72 15.61 12.45
N GLU A 47 6.59 14.38 12.94
CA GLU A 47 6.15 14.08 14.30
C GLU A 47 7.14 14.63 15.33
N MET A 48 8.45 14.44 15.13
CA MET A 48 9.49 15.04 15.98
C MET A 48 9.44 16.57 15.92
N PHE A 49 9.24 17.15 14.73
CA PHE A 49 9.14 18.60 14.60
C PHE A 49 7.97 19.17 15.40
N ILE A 50 6.78 18.55 15.28
CA ILE A 50 5.59 18.95 16.03
C ILE A 50 5.82 18.82 17.53
N PHE A 51 6.46 17.74 17.98
CA PHE A 51 6.68 17.51 19.41
C PHE A 51 7.70 18.49 20.02
N TYR A 52 8.88 18.62 19.42
CA TYR A 52 9.97 19.43 20.00
C TYR A 52 9.80 20.94 19.78
N PHE A 53 9.26 21.35 18.62
CA PHE A 53 9.16 22.77 18.27
C PHE A 53 7.78 23.36 18.52
N LEU A 54 6.71 22.65 18.11
CA LEU A 54 5.34 23.18 18.25
C LEU A 54 4.69 22.83 19.58
N LYS A 55 5.20 21.81 20.29
CA LYS A 55 4.63 21.28 21.55
C LYS A 55 3.12 20.95 21.45
N GLY A 56 2.65 20.61 20.24
CA GLY A 56 1.24 20.40 19.94
C GLY A 56 0.72 18.99 20.27
N VAL A 57 1.56 18.13 20.83
CA VAL A 57 1.32 16.69 20.97
C VAL A 57 1.75 16.21 22.36
N SER A 58 0.97 15.29 22.94
CA SER A 58 1.28 14.74 24.27
C SER A 58 2.51 13.83 24.23
N ALA A 59 3.31 13.83 25.31
CA ALA A 59 4.50 12.99 25.42
C ALA A 59 4.20 11.48 25.33
N SER A 60 3.02 11.06 25.80
CA SER A 60 2.55 9.67 25.70
C SER A 60 2.30 9.26 24.26
N PHE A 61 1.64 10.12 23.48
CA PHE A 61 1.43 9.88 22.06
C PHE A 61 2.74 9.91 21.28
N HIS A 62 3.62 10.89 21.55
CA HIS A 62 4.92 10.99 20.91
C HIS A 62 5.71 9.68 21.04
N ARG A 63 5.87 9.18 22.27
CA ARG A 63 6.59 7.92 22.52
C ARG A 63 5.95 6.72 21.82
N SER A 64 4.62 6.60 21.88
CA SER A 64 3.89 5.49 21.25
C SER A 64 3.98 5.54 19.73
N SER A 65 3.83 6.72 19.14
CA SER A 65 3.89 6.92 17.70
C SER A 65 5.31 6.65 17.17
N LEU A 66 6.34 7.16 17.84
CA LEU A 66 7.73 6.94 17.47
C LEU A 66 8.11 5.45 17.53
N LEU A 67 7.67 4.73 18.57
CA LEU A 67 7.89 3.29 18.70
C LEU A 67 7.20 2.51 17.58
N LEU A 68 5.94 2.83 17.27
CA LEU A 68 5.22 2.18 16.18
C LEU A 68 5.87 2.46 14.82
N VAL A 69 6.29 3.71 14.57
CA VAL A 69 6.98 4.11 13.34
C VAL A 69 8.33 3.42 13.24
N ALA A 70 9.09 3.29 14.33
CA ALA A 70 10.37 2.59 14.33
C ALA A 70 10.21 1.11 13.99
N ILE A 71 9.23 0.42 14.58
CA ILE A 71 8.88 -0.96 14.24
C ILE A 71 8.47 -1.07 12.77
N TRP A 72 7.61 -0.15 12.31
CA TRP A 72 7.13 -0.13 10.92
C TRP A 72 8.27 0.08 9.92
N PHE A 73 9.16 1.03 10.23
CA PHE A 73 10.32 1.34 9.41
C PHE A 73 11.28 0.15 9.36
N GLY A 74 11.56 -0.48 10.50
CA GLY A 74 12.37 -1.70 10.57
C GLY A 74 11.78 -2.84 9.73
N ALA A 75 10.47 -3.08 9.83
CA ALA A 75 9.78 -4.08 9.01
C ALA A 75 9.87 -3.76 7.50
N ALA A 76 9.70 -2.49 7.12
CA ALA A 76 9.79 -2.05 5.73
C ALA A 76 11.22 -2.20 5.16
N VAL A 77 12.25 -1.87 5.95
CA VAL A 77 13.66 -2.07 5.56
C VAL A 77 14.00 -3.56 5.46
N ALA A 78 13.57 -4.38 6.42
CA ALA A 78 13.76 -5.83 6.37
C ALA A 78 13.09 -6.44 5.13
N HIS A 79 11.87 -5.99 4.81
CA HIS A 79 11.17 -6.38 3.59
C HIS A 79 11.93 -5.94 2.32
N GLN A 80 12.49 -4.73 2.30
CA GLN A 80 13.33 -4.25 1.18
C GLN A 80 14.55 -5.16 0.98
N MET A 81 15.23 -5.52 2.05
CA MET A 81 16.41 -6.38 1.99
C MET A 81 16.05 -7.78 1.50
N ALA A 82 14.96 -8.34 2.01
CA ALA A 82 14.47 -9.65 1.56
C ALA A 82 14.01 -9.65 0.09
N LEU A 83 13.45 -8.53 -0.40
CA LEU A 83 13.15 -8.32 -1.83
C LEU A 83 14.41 -8.08 -2.67
N LYS A 84 15.51 -7.57 -2.12
CA LYS A 84 16.77 -7.48 -2.87
C LYS A 84 17.47 -8.83 -2.97
N ASN A 85 17.33 -9.67 -1.94
CA ASN A 85 17.98 -10.98 -1.86
C ASN A 85 17.15 -12.11 -2.49
N HIS A 86 15.98 -11.82 -3.07
CA HIS A 86 15.08 -12.82 -3.67
C HIS A 86 14.59 -13.90 -2.70
N TRP A 87 14.52 -13.62 -1.40
CA TRP A 87 14.14 -14.60 -0.37
C TRP A 87 12.63 -14.71 -0.15
N LEU A 88 11.85 -13.70 -0.57
CA LEU A 88 10.43 -13.63 -0.24
C LEU A 88 9.56 -14.50 -1.14
N PRO A 89 8.71 -15.38 -0.58
CA PRO A 89 7.64 -16.02 -1.32
C PRO A 89 6.58 -14.99 -1.73
N ARG A 90 5.73 -15.37 -2.69
CA ARG A 90 4.68 -14.51 -3.27
C ARG A 90 3.68 -13.96 -2.24
N SER A 91 3.57 -14.60 -1.08
CA SER A 91 2.74 -14.17 0.06
C SER A 91 3.33 -13.00 0.86
N GLY A 92 4.63 -12.72 0.71
CA GLY A 92 5.33 -11.67 1.46
C GLY A 92 4.70 -10.29 1.31
N SER A 93 4.24 -9.95 0.10
CA SER A 93 3.63 -8.65 -0.21
C SER A 93 2.25 -8.48 0.44
N VAL A 94 1.52 -9.58 0.68
CA VAL A 94 0.24 -9.58 1.43
C VAL A 94 0.53 -9.38 2.92
N LEU A 95 1.51 -10.12 3.46
CA LEU A 95 1.90 -10.01 4.86
C LEU A 95 2.34 -8.58 5.19
N MET A 96 3.11 -7.94 4.31
CA MET A 96 3.52 -6.56 4.50
C MET A 96 2.34 -5.58 4.52
N VAL A 97 1.34 -5.77 3.65
CA VAL A 97 0.13 -4.93 3.67
C VAL A 97 -0.70 -5.16 4.95
N ALA A 98 -0.82 -6.41 5.40
CA ALA A 98 -1.50 -6.69 6.66
C ALA A 98 -0.76 -6.03 7.84
N CYS A 99 0.57 -6.05 7.83
CA CYS A 99 1.42 -5.35 8.80
C CYS A 99 1.20 -3.83 8.73
N ASP A 100 1.20 -3.23 7.54
CA ASP A 100 0.92 -1.80 7.33
C ASP A 100 -0.43 -1.40 7.92
N VAL A 101 -1.48 -2.14 7.58
CA VAL A 101 -2.84 -1.88 8.07
C VAL A 101 -2.89 -2.02 9.59
N PHE A 102 -2.27 -3.07 10.15
CA PHE A 102 -2.26 -3.29 11.59
C PHE A 102 -1.54 -2.15 12.34
N LEU A 103 -0.34 -1.77 11.90
CA LEU A 103 0.45 -0.70 12.52
C LEU A 103 -0.22 0.66 12.37
N LEU A 104 -0.79 0.96 11.20
CA LEU A 104 -1.59 2.16 10.99
C LEU A 104 -2.81 2.21 11.92
N THR A 105 -3.54 1.09 12.03
CA THR A 105 -4.71 0.99 12.91
C THR A 105 -4.31 1.27 14.36
N ARG A 106 -3.20 0.69 14.83
CA ARG A 106 -2.66 0.97 16.17
C ARG A 106 -2.25 2.44 16.34
N LEU A 107 -1.65 3.04 15.33
CA LEU A 107 -1.23 4.44 15.34
C LEU A 107 -2.44 5.39 15.40
N ILE A 108 -3.49 5.11 14.64
CA ILE A 108 -4.75 5.88 14.67
C ILE A 108 -5.41 5.78 16.04
N LEU A 109 -5.47 4.57 16.62
CA LEU A 109 -6.03 4.37 17.97
C LEU A 109 -5.25 5.13 19.03
N ALA A 110 -3.92 5.17 18.94
CA ALA A 110 -3.10 5.99 19.82
C ALA A 110 -3.35 7.49 19.63
N GLY A 111 -3.64 7.94 18.40
CA GLY A 111 -3.79 9.34 18.00
C GLY A 111 -5.17 9.94 18.15
N GLY A 112 -6.05 9.36 18.96
CA GLY A 112 -7.41 9.88 19.18
C GLY A 112 -8.49 9.26 18.29
N GLY A 113 -8.19 8.15 17.61
CA GLY A 113 -9.17 7.37 16.87
C GLY A 113 -9.68 8.07 15.60
N LEU A 114 -11.00 8.11 15.41
CA LEU A 114 -11.65 8.58 14.17
C LEU A 114 -11.48 10.07 13.87
N GLY A 115 -11.11 10.87 14.88
CA GLY A 115 -10.79 12.29 14.69
C GLY A 115 -9.42 12.51 14.04
N SER A 116 -8.58 11.47 13.99
CA SER A 116 -7.22 11.59 13.45
C SER A 116 -7.23 11.74 11.93
N SER A 117 -6.44 12.69 11.41
CA SER A 117 -6.19 12.84 9.97
C SER A 117 -5.50 11.61 9.35
N LEU A 118 -4.94 10.72 10.19
CA LEU A 118 -4.30 9.47 9.78
C LEU A 118 -5.25 8.46 9.12
N VAL A 119 -6.57 8.61 9.27
CA VAL A 119 -7.55 7.78 8.54
C VAL A 119 -7.34 7.89 7.03
N GLY A 120 -6.87 9.05 6.53
CA GLY A 120 -6.54 9.25 5.12
C GLY A 120 -5.47 8.28 4.59
N VAL A 121 -4.61 7.75 5.47
CA VAL A 121 -3.51 6.85 5.07
C VAL A 121 -4.02 5.48 4.61
N TYR A 122 -5.22 5.04 5.00
CA TYR A 122 -5.81 3.81 4.46
C TYR A 122 -5.99 3.91 2.94
N PHE A 123 -6.41 5.07 2.42
CA PHE A 123 -6.53 5.31 0.98
C PHE A 123 -5.17 5.24 0.28
N LEU A 124 -4.11 5.71 0.95
CA LEU A 124 -2.75 5.63 0.43
C LEU A 124 -2.27 4.17 0.36
N ILE A 125 -2.57 3.34 1.37
CA ILE A 125 -2.23 1.90 1.35
C ILE A 125 -2.92 1.20 0.16
N VAL A 126 -4.19 1.50 -0.09
CA VAL A 126 -4.93 0.96 -1.25
C VAL A 126 -4.35 1.48 -2.57
N ALA A 127 -3.93 2.75 -2.64
CA ALA A 127 -3.28 3.28 -3.83
C ALA A 127 -1.90 2.64 -4.08
N LEU A 128 -1.10 2.41 -3.03
CA LEU A 128 0.21 1.77 -3.12
C LEU A 128 0.12 0.31 -3.58
N SER A 129 -0.95 -0.40 -3.21
CA SER A 129 -1.15 -1.78 -3.67
C SER A 129 -1.40 -1.88 -5.18
N ALA A 130 -1.92 -0.81 -5.81
CA ALA A 130 -2.12 -0.73 -7.25
C ALA A 130 -0.80 -0.74 -8.06
N LEU A 131 0.30 -0.26 -7.46
CA LEU A 131 1.62 -0.27 -8.09
C LEU A 131 2.16 -1.68 -8.38
N ARG A 132 1.59 -2.72 -7.75
CA ARG A 132 1.95 -4.12 -7.98
C ARG A 132 1.31 -4.71 -9.23
N LEU A 133 0.47 -3.94 -9.95
CA LEU A 133 -0.25 -4.34 -11.16
C LEU A 133 -1.03 -5.65 -10.99
N ASN A 134 -1.54 -5.91 -9.78
CA ASN A 134 -2.31 -7.10 -9.49
C ASN A 134 -3.68 -6.73 -8.88
N PRO A 135 -4.78 -6.91 -9.64
CA PRO A 135 -6.10 -6.47 -9.20
C PRO A 135 -6.57 -7.19 -7.93
N LYS A 136 -6.19 -8.46 -7.75
CA LYS A 136 -6.55 -9.23 -6.55
C LYS A 136 -5.91 -8.63 -5.30
N PHE A 137 -4.67 -8.15 -5.39
CA PHE A 137 -3.99 -7.53 -4.26
C PHE A 137 -4.64 -6.21 -3.86
N VAL A 138 -5.12 -5.42 -4.82
CA VAL A 138 -5.86 -4.19 -4.55
C VAL A 138 -7.13 -4.51 -3.74
N LEU A 139 -7.90 -5.50 -4.16
CA LEU A 139 -9.11 -5.92 -3.44
C LEU A 139 -8.81 -6.43 -2.03
N VAL A 140 -7.78 -7.27 -1.85
CA VAL A 140 -7.36 -7.74 -0.52
C VAL A 140 -6.92 -6.58 0.36
N SER A 141 -6.13 -5.64 -0.16
CA SER A 141 -5.70 -4.46 0.60
C SER A 141 -6.87 -3.57 0.99
N THR A 142 -7.86 -3.44 0.10
CA THR A 142 -9.08 -2.67 0.35
C THR A 142 -9.88 -3.31 1.48
N GLY A 143 -10.08 -4.64 1.43
CA GLY A 143 -10.76 -5.38 2.50
C GLY A 143 -10.05 -5.24 3.85
N LEU A 144 -8.72 -5.33 3.87
CA LEU A 144 -7.93 -5.11 5.09
C LEU A 144 -8.07 -3.67 5.61
N CYS A 145 -8.03 -2.67 4.74
CA CYS A 145 -8.20 -1.27 5.14
C CYS A 145 -9.60 -0.99 5.70
N VAL A 146 -10.65 -1.54 5.07
CA VAL A 146 -12.03 -1.46 5.58
C VAL A 146 -12.11 -2.13 6.95
N TRP A 147 -11.53 -3.32 7.11
CA TRP A 147 -11.50 -4.01 8.39
C TRP A 147 -10.76 -3.20 9.48
N GLY A 148 -9.60 -2.64 9.16
CA GLY A 148 -8.83 -1.78 10.08
C GLY A 148 -9.63 -0.52 10.47
N TYR A 149 -10.29 0.12 9.51
CA TYR A 149 -11.16 1.26 9.77
C TYR A 149 -12.33 0.91 10.69
N LEU A 150 -12.99 -0.24 10.46
CA LEU A 150 -14.08 -0.72 11.32
C LEU A 150 -13.57 -1.07 12.73
N ALA A 151 -12.36 -1.60 12.86
CA ALA A 151 -11.74 -1.87 14.16
C ALA A 151 -11.46 -0.56 14.94
N VAL A 152 -11.04 0.51 14.24
CA VAL A 152 -10.93 1.85 14.82
C VAL A 152 -12.31 2.35 15.26
N LEU A 153 -13.32 2.21 14.40
CA LEU A 153 -14.69 2.64 14.70
C LEU A 153 -15.27 1.97 15.95
N GLY A 154 -15.06 0.66 16.10
CA GLY A 154 -15.53 -0.10 17.26
C GLY A 154 -14.80 0.23 18.57
N SER A 155 -13.57 0.74 18.48
CA SER A 155 -12.74 1.04 19.66
C SER A 155 -12.73 2.53 20.04
N SER A 156 -13.17 3.41 19.15
CA SER A 156 -13.10 4.85 19.37
C SER A 156 -14.28 5.33 20.24
N PRO A 157 -14.03 6.15 21.27
CA PRO A 157 -15.10 6.82 22.01
C PRO A 157 -15.98 7.63 21.06
N ARG A 158 -17.30 7.65 21.30
CA ARG A 158 -18.24 8.40 20.45
C ARG A 158 -17.89 9.89 20.51
N PRO A 159 -17.62 10.56 19.37
CA PRO A 159 -17.33 11.98 19.38
C PRO A 159 -18.58 12.74 19.85
N ILE A 160 -18.41 13.55 20.90
CA ILE A 160 -19.45 14.42 21.43
C ILE A 160 -19.31 15.76 20.68
N GLY A 161 -20.33 16.15 19.92
CA GLY A 161 -20.38 17.47 19.27
C GLY A 161 -20.06 17.54 17.77
N ASP A 162 -19.96 16.41 17.06
CA ASP A 162 -19.81 16.42 15.60
C ASP A 162 -21.13 16.79 14.89
N ILE A 163 -21.03 17.66 13.86
CA ILE A 163 -22.17 18.15 13.06
C ILE A 163 -22.82 17.00 12.24
N ALA A 164 -22.03 15.98 11.89
CA ALA A 164 -22.51 14.81 11.15
C ALA A 164 -22.55 13.57 12.04
N PRO A 165 -23.62 12.74 11.97
CA PRO A 165 -23.67 11.49 12.71
C PRO A 165 -22.47 10.59 12.37
N LEU A 166 -21.90 9.95 13.40
CA LEU A 166 -20.75 9.04 13.26
C LEU A 166 -20.97 7.95 12.20
N SER A 167 -22.20 7.43 12.14
CA SER A 167 -22.61 6.43 11.15
C SER A 167 -22.48 6.93 9.71
N VAL A 168 -22.83 8.19 9.45
CA VAL A 168 -22.75 8.78 8.10
C VAL A 168 -21.29 8.93 7.67
N ARG A 169 -20.42 9.48 8.53
CA ARG A 169 -18.98 9.59 8.25
C ARG A 169 -18.33 8.23 8.00
N ALA A 170 -18.67 7.24 8.83
CA ALA A 170 -18.18 5.87 8.67
C ALA A 170 -18.63 5.25 7.35
N THR A 171 -19.90 5.41 7.00
CA THR A 171 -20.48 4.87 5.76
C THR A 171 -19.81 5.48 4.53
N ILE A 172 -19.66 6.81 4.51
CA ILE A 172 -18.99 7.51 3.41
C ILE A 172 -17.55 7.04 3.28
N THR A 173 -16.80 6.93 4.39
CA THR A 173 -15.39 6.51 4.35
C THR A 173 -15.23 5.08 3.81
N VAL A 174 -16.08 4.15 4.27
CA VAL A 174 -16.08 2.77 3.79
C VAL A 174 -16.44 2.72 2.31
N LEU A 175 -17.49 3.44 1.89
CA LEU A 175 -17.87 3.52 0.49
C LEU A 175 -16.73 4.08 -0.37
N CYS A 176 -16.09 5.17 0.05
CA CYS A 176 -14.95 5.74 -0.66
C CYS A 176 -13.79 4.74 -0.79
N LEU A 177 -13.46 3.99 0.26
CA LEU A 177 -12.42 2.95 0.21
C LEU A 177 -12.76 1.85 -0.79
N LEU A 178 -14.01 1.36 -0.73
CA LEU A 178 -14.51 0.33 -1.65
C LEU A 178 -14.50 0.81 -3.11
N PHE A 179 -15.00 2.03 -3.37
CA PHE A 179 -14.99 2.62 -4.69
C PHE A 179 -13.56 2.83 -5.22
N GLN A 180 -12.66 3.38 -4.42
CA GLN A 180 -11.25 3.54 -4.83
C GLN A 180 -10.62 2.18 -5.17
N GLY A 181 -10.79 1.18 -4.32
CA GLY A 181 -10.28 -0.17 -4.56
C GLY A 181 -10.84 -0.80 -5.83
N ALA A 182 -12.15 -0.65 -6.07
CA ALA A 182 -12.81 -1.17 -7.26
C ALA A 182 -12.33 -0.47 -8.54
N ILE A 183 -12.22 0.86 -8.55
CA ILE A 183 -11.75 1.66 -9.68
C ILE A 183 -10.31 1.29 -10.04
N LEU A 184 -9.42 1.23 -9.03
CA LEU A 184 -8.01 0.87 -9.25
C LEU A 184 -7.88 -0.58 -9.75
N SER A 185 -8.63 -1.52 -9.17
CA SER A 185 -8.64 -2.92 -9.61
C SER A 185 -9.10 -3.05 -11.07
N HIS A 186 -10.19 -2.35 -11.45
CA HIS A 186 -10.69 -2.34 -12.81
C HIS A 186 -9.69 -1.71 -13.79
N GLY A 187 -9.08 -0.58 -13.42
CA GLY A 187 -8.06 0.10 -14.23
C GLY A 187 -6.88 -0.80 -14.55
N ILE A 188 -6.34 -1.50 -13.53
CA ILE A 188 -5.26 -2.47 -13.71
C ILE A 188 -5.70 -3.63 -14.61
N GLY A 189 -6.91 -4.18 -14.38
CA GLY A 189 -7.45 -5.25 -15.21
C GLY A 189 -7.49 -4.88 -16.69
N ARG A 190 -7.95 -3.67 -17.00
CA ARG A 190 -8.01 -3.16 -18.37
C ARG A 190 -6.63 -3.00 -19.00
N VAL A 191 -5.65 -2.48 -18.26
CA VAL A 191 -4.27 -2.37 -18.74
C VAL A 191 -3.67 -3.75 -19.03
N MET A 192 -3.89 -4.73 -18.16
CA MET A 192 -3.43 -6.10 -18.34
C MET A 192 -4.05 -6.76 -19.59
N ASP A 193 -5.32 -6.51 -19.87
CA ASP A 193 -5.99 -7.07 -21.05
C ASP A 193 -5.49 -6.45 -22.36
N LEU A 194 -5.17 -5.14 -22.36
CA LEU A 194 -4.56 -4.48 -23.51
C LEU A 194 -3.15 -5.03 -23.80
N MET A 195 -2.35 -5.27 -22.77
CA MET A 195 -1.02 -5.88 -22.94
C MET A 195 -1.10 -7.29 -23.53
N LYS A 196 -2.06 -8.11 -23.09
CA LYS A 196 -2.28 -9.44 -23.67
C LYS A 196 -2.64 -9.37 -25.16
N LYS A 197 -3.57 -8.46 -25.52
CA LYS A 197 -4.01 -8.28 -26.93
C LYS A 197 -2.86 -7.82 -27.83
N SER A 198 -2.03 -6.88 -27.36
CA SER A 198 -0.88 -6.38 -28.12
C SER A 198 0.12 -7.49 -28.45
N GLN A 199 0.29 -8.49 -27.59
CA GLN A 199 1.20 -9.61 -27.85
C GLN A 199 0.60 -10.64 -28.83
N THR A 200 -0.69 -10.96 -28.71
CA THR A 200 -1.35 -11.90 -29.65
C THR A 200 -1.49 -11.35 -31.07
N GLY A 201 -1.59 -10.02 -31.22
CA GLY A 201 -1.63 -9.39 -32.54
C GLY A 201 -0.29 -9.47 -33.27
N SER A 202 0.83 -9.49 -32.53
CA SER A 202 2.18 -9.56 -33.11
C SER A 202 2.59 -10.96 -33.59
N SER A 203 1.87 -12.02 -33.20
CA SER A 203 2.19 -13.39 -33.63
C SER A 203 1.54 -13.81 -34.94
N ASN A 204 0.58 -13.02 -35.46
CA ASN A 204 -0.18 -13.32 -36.67
C ASN A 204 0.31 -12.54 -37.91
N VAL A 205 1.45 -11.86 -37.80
CA VAL A 205 2.17 -11.16 -38.88
C VAL A 205 3.56 -11.78 -39.01
#